data_AF-A0A9E6FEL5-F1
#
_entry.id   AF-A0A9E6FEL5-F1
#
_cell.length_a   1.000
_cell.length_b   1.000
_cell.length_c   1.000
_cell.angle_alpha   90.00
_cell.angle_beta   90.00
_cell.angle_gamma   90.00
#
_symmetry.space_group_name_H-M   'P 1'
#
loop_
_entity.id
_entity.type
_entity.pdbx_description
1 polymer ?
#
loop_
_entity_poly.entity_id
_entity_poly.type
_entity_poly.pdbx_seq_one_letter_code
_entity_poly.pdbx_strand_id
1 'polypeptide(L)' 'MIILSEEKKALLKSAGKRFPKVNDACIGCNACVVVAEEGVFELDDQGKSIVLEMEDYEEKGVENAMSACPVDAISWEA' A
#
# COMPACT_ATOMS: atom_id res chain seq x y z
N MET A 1 -3.04 13.69 -1.87
CA MET A 1 -3.49 12.29 -1.99
C MET A 1 -4.24 11.95 -0.69
N ILE A 2 -5.20 11.02 -0.72
CA ILE A 2 -6.01 10.67 0.46
C ILE A 2 -5.55 9.31 0.96
N ILE A 3 -5.37 9.15 2.27
CA ILE A 3 -4.98 7.87 2.89
C ILE A 3 -6.13 6.87 2.75
N LEU A 4 -5.81 5.61 2.43
CA LEU A 4 -6.79 4.52 2.31
C LEU A 4 -7.65 4.36 3.56
N SER A 5 -8.86 4.91 3.51
CA SER A 5 -9.82 4.88 4.62
C SER A 5 -10.47 3.51 4.80
N GLU A 6 -11.03 3.27 6.00
CA GLU A 6 -11.77 2.03 6.29
C GLU A 6 -13.03 1.90 5.42
N GLU A 7 -13.71 3.02 5.11
CA GLU A 7 -14.86 3.04 4.22
C GLU A 7 -14.46 2.58 2.81
N LYS A 8 -13.33 3.09 2.29
CA LYS A 8 -12.81 2.69 0.99
C LYS A 8 -12.35 1.23 0.96
N LYS A 9 -11.71 0.74 2.03
CA LYS A 9 -11.39 -0.69 2.19
C LYS A 9 -12.65 -1.54 2.09
N ALA A 10 -13.69 -1.21 2.85
CA ALA A 10 -14.96 -1.95 2.80
C ALA A 10 -15.59 -1.98 1.39
N LEU A 11 -15.52 -0.87 0.66
CA LEU A 11 -15.97 -0.81 -0.74
C LEU A 11 -15.16 -1.75 -1.65
N LEU A 12 -13.82 -1.74 -1.54
CA LEU A 12 -12.95 -2.64 -2.31
C LEU A 12 -13.25 -4.11 -2.02
N LYS A 13 -13.41 -4.48 -0.73
CA LYS A 13 -13.80 -5.84 -0.33
C LYS A 13 -15.14 -6.25 -0.92
N SER A 14 -16.14 -5.36 -0.83
CA SER A 14 -17.49 -5.63 -1.40
C SER A 14 -17.48 -5.79 -2.92
N ALA A 15 -16.50 -5.18 -3.59
CA ALA A 15 -16.27 -5.30 -5.03
C ALA A 15 -15.36 -6.49 -5.40
N GLY A 16 -14.91 -7.29 -4.42
CA GLY A 16 -14.01 -8.43 -4.64
C GLY A 16 -12.57 -8.03 -5.02
N LYS A 17 -12.17 -6.79 -4.72
CA LYS A 17 -10.83 -6.28 -5.01
C LYS A 17 -9.93 -6.37 -3.79
N ARG A 18 -8.66 -6.76 -4.02
CA ARG A 18 -7.61 -6.71 -3.00
C ARG A 18 -6.92 -5.35 -2.98
N PHE A 19 -6.30 -5.01 -1.85
CA PHE A 19 -5.52 -3.79 -1.65
C PHE A 19 -4.29 -4.09 -0.80
N PRO A 20 -3.19 -3.34 -0.95
CA PRO A 20 -2.02 -3.51 -0.11
C PRO A 20 -2.31 -3.05 1.31
N LYS A 21 -1.70 -3.75 2.26
CA LYS A 21 -1.62 -3.38 3.67
C LYS A 21 -0.15 -3.29 4.05
N VAL A 22 0.19 -2.24 4.78
CA VAL A 22 1.50 -2.10 5.44
C VAL A 22 1.31 -2.37 6.93
N ASN A 23 2.12 -3.25 7.52
CA ASN A 23 2.10 -3.55 8.95
C ASN A 23 3.17 -2.76 9.73
N ASP A 24 3.18 -2.92 11.06
CA ASP A 24 4.06 -2.17 11.96
C ASP A 24 5.56 -2.46 11.79
N ALA A 25 5.93 -3.55 11.10
CA ALA A 25 7.32 -3.88 10.80
C ALA A 25 7.98 -2.91 9.81
N CYS A 26 7.20 -2.05 9.14
CA CYS A 26 7.71 -1.06 8.21
C CYS A 26 8.79 -0.17 8.86
N ILE A 27 9.95 -0.05 8.23
CA ILE A 27 11.08 0.74 8.75
C ILE A 27 11.31 2.07 8.00
N GLY A 28 10.41 2.44 7.09
CA GLY A 28 10.55 3.71 6.35
C GLY A 28 11.64 3.74 5.28
N CYS A 29 12.01 2.59 4.70
CA CYS A 29 13.08 2.50 3.71
C CYS A 29 12.77 3.15 2.35
N ASN A 30 11.54 3.63 2.14
CA ASN A 30 11.05 4.29 0.92
C ASN A 30 11.07 3.45 -0.38
N ALA A 31 11.40 2.15 -0.32
CA ALA A 31 11.46 1.31 -1.52
C ALA A 31 10.09 1.17 -2.23
N CYS A 32 9.00 1.02 -1.46
CA CYS A 32 7.65 0.88 -2.01
C CYS A 32 7.17 2.10 -2.79
N VAL A 33 7.52 3.31 -2.34
CA VAL A 33 7.17 4.58 -3.00
C VAL A 33 7.89 4.73 -4.35
N VAL A 34 9.13 4.22 -4.44
CA VAL A 34 9.94 4.30 -5.67
C VAL A 34 9.57 3.21 -6.68
N VAL A 35 9.19 2.03 -6.20
CA VAL A 35 9.00 0.84 -7.04
C VAL A 35 7.55 0.69 -7.54
N ALA A 36 6.56 1.08 -6.73
CA ALA A 36 5.16 1.07 -7.16
C ALA A 36 4.84 2.27 -8.06
N GLU A 37 3.65 2.25 -8.67
CA GLU A 37 3.14 3.44 -9.36
C GLU A 37 3.02 4.64 -8.40
N GLU A 38 3.10 5.84 -8.96
CA GLU A 38 2.94 7.08 -8.20
C GLU A 38 1.56 7.11 -7.53
N GLY A 39 1.54 7.48 -6.25
CA GLY A 39 0.29 7.60 -5.50
C GLY A 39 -0.28 6.27 -5.00
N VAL A 40 0.48 5.16 -5.03
CA VAL A 40 0.10 3.91 -4.35
C VAL A 40 0.51 3.95 -2.87
N PHE A 41 1.77 4.34 -2.63
CA PHE A 41 2.37 4.44 -1.30
C PHE A 41 2.94 5.83 -1.08
N GLU A 42 2.91 6.28 0.16
CA GLU A 42 3.57 7.50 0.64
C GLU A 42 4.19 7.20 2.02
N LEU A 43 5.19 7.98 2.45
CA LEU A 43 5.64 7.94 3.83
C LEU A 43 4.91 9.02 4.63
N ASP A 44 4.39 8.67 5.79
CA ASP A 44 3.82 9.63 6.73
C ASP A 44 4.90 10.46 7.45
N ASP A 45 4.47 11.36 8.34
CA ASP A 45 5.35 12.21 9.14
C ASP A 45 6.21 11.45 10.16
N GLN A 46 5.86 10.19 10.44
CA GLN A 46 6.64 9.28 11.28
C GLN A 46 7.61 8.41 10.45
N GLY A 47 7.63 8.60 9.13
CA GLY A 47 8.45 7.82 8.20
C GLY A 47 7.93 6.40 7.97
N LYS A 48 6.67 6.09 8.30
CA LYS A 48 6.04 4.80 8.00
C LYS A 48 5.31 4.87 6.67
N SER A 49 5.30 3.76 5.93
CA SER A 49 4.57 3.72 4.67
C SER A 49 3.07 3.58 4.92
N ILE A 50 2.32 4.49 4.31
CA ILE A 50 0.86 4.49 4.23
C ILE A 50 0.42 4.18 2.80
N VAL A 51 -0.77 3.59 2.68
CA VAL A 51 -1.40 3.29 1.39
C VAL A 51 -2.37 4.42 1.06
N LEU A 52 -2.34 4.90 -0.18
CA LEU A 52 -3.21 5.96 -0.65
C LEU A 52 -4.42 5.38 -1.38
N GLU A 53 -5.56 6.08 -1.32
CA GLU A 53 -6.82 5.67 -1.93
C GLU A 53 -6.73 5.59 -3.45
N MET A 54 -7.15 4.44 -3.98
CA MET A 54 -7.33 4.21 -5.41
C MET A 54 -8.58 3.37 -5.68
N GLU A 55 -9.03 3.34 -6.93
CA GLU A 55 -10.11 2.45 -7.37
C GLU A 55 -9.65 1.00 -7.53
N ASP A 56 -8.35 0.80 -7.75
CA ASP A 56 -7.73 -0.50 -7.94
C ASP A 56 -6.23 -0.42 -7.61
N TYR A 57 -5.66 -1.55 -7.20
CA TYR A 57 -4.25 -1.74 -6.90
C TYR A 57 -3.62 -2.84 -7.78
N GLU A 58 -4.41 -3.56 -8.56
CA GLU A 58 -3.90 -4.52 -9.53
C GLU A 58 -3.02 -3.83 -10.58
N GLU A 59 -1.93 -4.49 -10.94
CA GLU A 59 -0.95 -4.00 -11.92
C GLU A 59 -0.23 -2.69 -11.51
N LYS A 60 -0.50 -2.14 -10.32
CA LYS A 60 0.11 -0.89 -9.79
C LYS A 60 1.50 -1.06 -9.17
N GLY A 61 2.20 -2.14 -9.53
CA GLY A 61 3.54 -2.44 -9.00
C GLY A 61 3.56 -2.86 -7.52
N VAL A 62 2.42 -3.20 -6.92
CA VAL A 62 2.35 -3.65 -5.52
C VAL A 62 3.16 -4.94 -5.28
N GLU A 63 3.14 -5.89 -6.22
CA GLU A 63 3.96 -7.11 -6.18
C GLU A 63 5.47 -6.79 -6.11
N ASN A 64 5.89 -5.79 -6.89
CA ASN A 64 7.28 -5.34 -6.90
C ASN A 64 7.62 -4.62 -5.59
N ALA A 65 6.71 -3.79 -5.06
CA ALA A 65 6.89 -3.12 -3.78
C ALA A 65 6.99 -4.12 -2.61
N MET A 66 6.18 -5.20 -2.62
CA MET A 66 6.31 -6.30 -1.66
C MET A 66 7.69 -6.95 -1.74
N SER A 67 8.13 -7.30 -2.95
CA SER A 67 9.45 -7.93 -3.19
C SER A 67 10.64 -7.02 -2.82
N ALA A 68 10.46 -5.70 -2.91
CA ALA A 68 11.48 -4.72 -2.58
C ALA A 68 11.51 -4.37 -1.07
N CYS A 69 10.51 -4.79 -0.29
CA CYS A 69 10.45 -4.48 1.14
C CYS A 69 11.48 -5.33 1.91
N PRO A 70 12.50 -4.75 2.55
CA PRO A 70 13.56 -5.52 3.21
C PRO A 70 13.10 -6.23 4.49
N VAL A 71 11.85 -5.98 4.92
CA VAL A 71 11.26 -6.46 6.17
C VAL A 71 9.88 -7.10 5.95
N ASP A 72 9.50 -7.38 4.70
CA ASP A 72 8.24 -8.03 4.32
C ASP A 72 7.00 -7.41 4.98
N ALA A 73 6.99 -6.07 5.12
CA ALA A 73 5.91 -5.35 5.81
C ALA A 73 4.65 -5.15 4.96
N ILE A 74 4.69 -5.50 3.68
CA ILE A 74 3.62 -5.25 2.71
C ILE A 74 2.96 -6.58 2.34
N SER A 75 1.63 -6.63 2.40
CA SER A 75 0.85 -7.83 2.03
C SER A 75 -0.46 -7.45 1.35
N TRP A 76 -1.01 -8.33 0.54
CA TRP A 76 -2.37 -8.19 0.03
C TRP A 76 -3.42 -8.47 1.10
N GLU A 77 -4.44 -7.64 1.17
CA GLU A 77 -5.66 -7.85 1.95
C GLU A 77 -6.89 -7.81 1.03
N ALA A 78 -7.91 -8.62 1.32
CA ALA A 78 -9.17 -8.71 0.59
C ALA A 78 -10.37 -8.66 1.55
#